data_AF-A0A6M0FPZ3-F1
#
_entry.id   AF-A0A6M0FPZ3-F1
#
_cell.length_a   1.000
_cell.length_b   1.000
_cell.length_c   1.000
_cell.angle_alpha   90.00
_cell.angle_beta   90.00
_cell.angle_gamma   90.00
#
_symmetry.space_group_name_H-M   'P 1'
#
loop_
_entity.id
_entity.type
_entity.pdbx_description
1 polymer ?
#
loop_
_entity_poly.entity_id
_entity_poly.type
_entity_poly.pdbx_seq_one_letter_code
_entity_poly.pdbx_strand_id
1 'polypeptide(L)'
;MNSAAENIVKLAALASVIDGKATDEEKNFIVIEGSHLLKTSEDEIRNFMDLWIGIYQSKGAANNPGIALNLALEVLKPLKSSQKHLAFHICEEVIHIDKKVTESELPFIMALQRLVFS
;
A
#
# COMPACT_ATOMS: atom_id res chain seq x y z
N MET A 1 -2.50 -16.24 4.32
CA MET A 1 -3.10 -15.27 3.35
C MET A 1 -3.22 -15.85 1.92
N ASN A 2 -4.20 -15.40 1.14
CA ASN A 2 -4.28 -15.72 -0.30
C ASN A 2 -3.51 -14.70 -1.15
N SER A 3 -3.16 -15.07 -2.39
CA SER A 3 -2.31 -14.25 -3.27
C SER A 3 -2.86 -12.84 -3.54
N ALA A 4 -4.19 -12.66 -3.61
CA ALA A 4 -4.77 -11.34 -3.82
C ALA A 4 -4.61 -10.46 -2.59
N ALA A 5 -4.90 -11.01 -1.40
CA ALA A 5 -4.72 -10.32 -0.13
C ALA A 5 -3.26 -9.91 0.09
N GLU A 6 -2.30 -10.79 -0.24
CA GLU A 6 -0.87 -10.46 -0.19
C GLU A 6 -0.51 -9.27 -1.05
N ASN A 7 -0.98 -9.22 -2.30
CA ASN A 7 -0.66 -8.10 -3.19
C ASN A 7 -1.36 -6.80 -2.76
N ILE A 8 -2.56 -6.89 -2.17
CA ILE A 8 -3.23 -5.70 -1.61
C ILE A 8 -2.47 -5.17 -0.40
N VAL A 9 -2.07 -6.03 0.56
CA VAL A 9 -1.27 -5.61 1.72
C VAL A 9 0.09 -5.07 1.29
N LYS A 10 0.72 -5.65 0.26
CA LYS A 10 1.96 -5.12 -0.35
C LYS A 10 1.78 -3.71 -0.90
N LEU A 11 0.65 -3.37 -1.49
CA LEU A 11 0.39 -2.01 -1.98
C LEU A 11 0.14 -1.05 -0.83
N ALA A 12 -0.64 -1.46 0.18
CA ALA A 12 -0.89 -0.65 1.37
C ALA A 12 0.40 -0.35 2.16
N ALA A 13 1.25 -1.37 2.34
CA ALA A 13 2.57 -1.24 2.95
C ALA A 13 3.53 -0.34 2.15
N LEU A 14 3.34 -0.25 0.84
CA LEU A 14 4.13 0.65 -0.01
C LEU A 14 3.64 2.09 0.11
N ALA A 15 2.32 2.29 0.16
CA ALA A 15 1.69 3.59 0.34
C ALA A 15 2.14 4.25 1.64
N SER A 16 2.17 3.51 2.75
CA SER A 16 2.62 4.03 4.05
C SER A 16 4.11 4.34 4.15
N VAL A 17 4.95 3.91 3.20
CA VAL A 17 6.40 4.15 3.27
C VAL A 17 6.83 5.37 2.46
N ILE A 18 5.97 5.84 1.57
CA ILE A 18 6.42 6.69 0.46
C ILE A 18 6.81 8.10 0.88
N ASP A 19 6.24 8.60 1.97
CA ASP A 19 6.58 9.88 2.61
C ASP A 19 7.86 9.80 3.47
N GLY A 20 8.43 8.60 3.62
CA GLY A 20 9.63 8.35 4.38
C GLY A 20 9.51 7.16 5.33
N LYS A 21 8.39 7.04 6.04
CA LYS A 21 8.19 5.97 7.03
C LYS A 21 6.70 5.74 7.31
N ALA A 22 6.34 4.48 7.50
CA ALA A 22 5.02 4.12 7.96
C ALA A 22 4.81 4.53 9.42
N THR A 23 3.78 5.33 9.67
CA THR A 23 3.32 5.70 11.02
C THR A 23 2.60 4.53 11.68
N ASP A 24 2.40 4.60 13.00
CA ASP A 24 1.67 3.54 13.72
C ASP A 24 0.17 3.62 13.41
N GLU A 25 -0.35 4.81 13.14
CA GLU A 25 -1.72 5.05 12.70
C GLU A 25 -2.02 4.38 11.35
N GLU A 26 -1.15 4.58 10.35
CA GLU A 26 -1.27 3.91 9.04
C GLU A 26 -1.21 2.40 9.16
N LYS A 27 -0.24 1.88 9.92
CA LYS A 27 -0.10 0.44 10.17
C LYS A 27 -1.34 -0.14 10.83
N ASN A 28 -1.85 0.53 11.86
CA ASN A 28 -3.04 0.05 12.58
C ASN A 28 -4.28 0.09 11.68
N PHE A 29 -4.43 1.11 10.84
CA PHE A 29 -5.48 1.13 9.83
C PHE A 29 -5.38 -0.06 8.87
N ILE A 30 -4.20 -0.30 8.29
CA ILE A 30 -3.98 -1.43 7.37
C ILE A 30 -4.32 -2.76 8.04
N VAL A 31 -3.96 -2.94 9.31
CA VAL A 31 -4.25 -4.16 10.07
C VAL A 31 -5.75 -4.31 10.30
N ILE A 32 -6.44 -3.28 10.81
CA ILE A 32 -7.86 -3.36 11.18
C ILE A 32 -8.73 -3.45 9.91
N GLU A 33 -8.62 -2.48 9.01
CA GLU A 33 -9.44 -2.43 7.80
C GLU A 33 -9.05 -3.53 6.81
N GLY A 34 -7.75 -3.79 6.65
CA GLY A 34 -7.28 -4.89 5.81
C GLY A 34 -7.78 -6.25 6.32
N SER A 35 -7.84 -6.47 7.63
CA SER A 35 -8.33 -7.73 8.22
C SER A 35 -9.78 -7.98 7.83
N HIS A 36 -10.61 -6.95 8.00
CA HIS A 36 -12.02 -7.00 7.65
C HIS A 36 -12.24 -7.17 6.13
N LEU A 37 -11.61 -6.34 5.31
CA LEU A 37 -11.81 -6.31 3.85
C LEU A 37 -11.24 -7.56 3.15
N LEU A 38 -10.12 -8.09 3.66
CA LEU A 38 -9.42 -9.22 3.05
C LEU A 38 -9.76 -10.57 3.71
N LYS A 39 -10.60 -10.57 4.74
CA LYS A 39 -11.00 -11.76 5.52
C LYS A 39 -9.77 -12.56 5.97
N THR A 40 -8.81 -11.84 6.54
CA THR A 40 -7.51 -12.37 6.99
C THR A 40 -7.31 -11.93 8.43
N SER A 41 -6.63 -12.73 9.26
CA SER A 41 -6.38 -12.34 10.65
C SER A 41 -5.49 -11.09 10.75
N GLU A 42 -5.72 -10.27 11.78
CA GLU A 42 -4.88 -9.08 12.06
C GLU A 42 -3.40 -9.45 12.24
N ASP A 43 -3.11 -10.57 12.89
CA ASP A 43 -1.74 -11.06 13.09
C ASP A 43 -1.04 -11.43 11.77
N GLU A 44 -1.73 -12.10 10.85
CA GLU A 44 -1.18 -12.40 9.52
C GLU A 44 -0.89 -11.11 8.74
N ILE A 45 -1.81 -10.14 8.77
CA ILE A 45 -1.61 -8.86 8.08
C ILE A 45 -0.47 -8.09 8.69
N ARG A 46 -0.41 -7.97 10.02
CA ARG A 46 0.63 -7.22 10.72
C ARG A 46 2.01 -7.78 10.40
N ASN A 47 2.21 -9.08 10.56
CA ASN A 47 3.47 -9.75 10.27
C ASN A 47 3.89 -9.61 8.80
N PHE A 48 2.93 -9.74 7.87
CA PHE A 48 3.21 -9.64 6.44
C PHE A 48 3.50 -8.20 6.02
N MET A 49 2.73 -7.23 6.52
CA MET A 49 2.91 -5.80 6.27
C MET A 49 4.27 -5.32 6.79
N ASP A 50 4.64 -5.64 8.03
CA ASP A 50 5.90 -5.20 8.63
C ASP A 50 7.12 -5.70 7.84
N LEU A 51 7.06 -6.94 7.35
CA LEU A 51 8.08 -7.50 6.44
C LEU A 51 8.20 -6.65 5.16
N TRP A 52 7.08 -6.31 4.51
CA TRP A 52 7.09 -5.58 3.25
C TRP A 52 7.48 -4.11 3.42
N ILE A 53 7.10 -3.46 4.52
CA ILE A 53 7.58 -2.12 4.88
C ILE A 53 9.12 -2.11 4.91
N GLY A 54 9.73 -3.07 5.62
CA GLY A 54 11.19 -3.18 5.69
C GLY A 54 11.83 -3.42 4.32
N ILE A 55 11.24 -4.29 3.49
CA ILE A 55 11.71 -4.54 2.12
C ILE A 55 11.65 -3.25 1.29
N TYR A 56 10.55 -2.50 1.31
CA TYR A 56 10.41 -1.29 0.49
C TYR A 56 11.33 -0.16 0.92
N GLN A 57 11.55 -0.01 2.23
CA GLN A 57 12.56 0.90 2.75
C GLN A 57 13.95 0.52 2.23
N SER A 58 14.32 -0.76 2.30
CA SER A 58 15.61 -1.25 1.76
C SER A 58 15.77 -1.07 0.25
N LYS A 59 14.66 -1.08 -0.50
CA LYS A 59 14.63 -0.85 -1.95
C LYS A 59 14.63 0.64 -2.33
N GLY A 60 14.60 1.54 -1.34
CA GLY A 60 14.62 2.98 -1.57
C GLY A 60 13.28 3.56 -2.03
N ALA A 61 12.15 2.95 -1.66
CA ALA A 61 10.82 3.49 -1.99
C ALA A 61 10.49 4.77 -1.19
N ALA A 62 11.05 4.90 0.01
CA ALA A 62 10.87 6.06 0.88
C ALA A 62 11.36 7.35 0.20
N ASN A 63 10.51 8.38 0.15
CA ASN A 63 10.74 9.66 -0.53
C ASN A 63 11.09 9.54 -2.02
N ASN A 64 10.74 8.42 -2.67
CA ASN A 64 11.04 8.17 -4.07
C ASN A 64 9.81 7.64 -4.83
N PRO A 65 8.93 8.54 -5.30
CA PRO A 65 7.70 8.13 -5.97
C PRO A 65 7.94 7.35 -7.27
N GLY A 66 9.08 7.55 -7.94
CA GLY A 66 9.44 6.78 -9.14
C GLY A 66 9.73 5.31 -8.83
N ILE A 67 10.53 5.04 -7.80
CA ILE A 67 10.81 3.67 -7.34
C ILE A 67 9.54 3.03 -6.79
N ALA A 68 8.77 3.75 -5.97
CA ALA A 68 7.52 3.26 -5.43
C ALA A 68 6.53 2.89 -6.54
N LEU A 69 6.36 3.73 -7.57
CA LEU A 69 5.46 3.43 -8.68
C LEU A 69 5.87 2.16 -9.45
N ASN A 70 7.17 1.96 -9.69
CA ASN A 70 7.68 0.75 -10.33
C ASN A 70 7.37 -0.52 -9.50
N LEU A 71 7.49 -0.43 -8.17
CA LEU A 71 7.13 -1.52 -7.29
C LEU A 71 5.62 -1.78 -7.27
N ALA A 72 4.81 -0.71 -7.24
CA ALA A 72 3.35 -0.80 -7.29
C ALA A 72 2.88 -1.48 -8.59
N LEU A 73 3.52 -1.20 -9.73
CA LEU A 73 3.24 -1.85 -11.01
C LEU A 73 3.40 -3.37 -10.93
N GLU A 74 4.50 -3.86 -10.35
CA GLU A 74 4.73 -5.31 -10.21
C GLU A 74 3.68 -5.97 -9.31
N VAL A 75 3.25 -5.28 -8.26
CA VAL A 75 2.24 -5.79 -7.33
C VAL A 75 0.82 -5.76 -7.94
N LEU A 76 0.52 -4.79 -8.80
CA LEU A 76 -0.77 -4.67 -9.49
C LEU A 76 -0.98 -5.70 -10.60
N LYS A 77 0.08 -6.13 -11.29
CA LYS A 77 0.01 -7.08 -12.43
C LYS A 77 -0.85 -8.34 -12.16
N PRO A 78 -0.67 -9.07 -11.04
CA PRO A 78 -1.45 -10.29 -10.77
C PRO A 78 -2.90 -10.04 -10.31
N LEU A 79 -3.29 -8.79 -10.03
CA LEU A 79 -4.61 -8.46 -9.51
C LEU A 79 -5.65 -8.30 -10.62
N LYS A 80 -6.86 -8.82 -10.37
CA LYS A 80 -8.06 -8.54 -11.19
C LYS A 80 -8.53 -7.09 -10.97
N SER A 81 -9.29 -6.52 -11.91
CA SER A 81 -9.78 -5.14 -11.83
C SER A 81 -10.45 -4.80 -10.48
N SER A 82 -11.37 -5.64 -9.98
CA SER A 82 -12.01 -5.39 -8.67
C SER A 82 -11.02 -5.41 -7.50
N GLN A 83 -9.96 -6.21 -7.58
CA GLN A 83 -8.90 -6.27 -6.57
C GLN A 83 -7.96 -5.07 -6.67
N LYS A 84 -7.69 -4.57 -7.89
CA LYS A 84 -6.94 -3.33 -8.10
C LYS A 84 -7.69 -2.13 -7.51
N HIS A 85 -9.01 -2.05 -7.71
CA HIS A 85 -9.84 -0.99 -7.14
C HIS A 85 -9.82 -1.03 -5.60
N LEU A 86 -9.95 -2.22 -5.00
CA LEU A 86 -9.85 -2.38 -3.56
C LEU A 86 -8.45 -2.00 -3.04
N ALA A 87 -7.39 -2.42 -3.73
CA ALA A 87 -6.03 -2.06 -3.37
C ALA A 87 -5.81 -0.54 -3.42
N PHE A 88 -6.31 0.11 -4.46
CA PHE A 88 -6.24 1.56 -4.61
C PHE A 88 -6.96 2.28 -3.48
N HIS A 89 -8.20 1.88 -3.18
CA HIS A 89 -8.98 2.47 -2.10
C HIS A 89 -8.25 2.41 -0.76
N ILE A 90 -7.68 1.24 -0.42
CA ILE A 90 -6.90 1.10 0.82
C ILE A 90 -5.66 2.01 0.80
N CYS A 91 -4.95 2.10 -0.32
CA CYS A 91 -3.77 2.99 -0.43
C CYS A 91 -4.15 4.47 -0.30
N GLU A 92 -5.27 4.86 -0.90
CA GLU A 92 -5.80 6.22 -0.82
C GLU A 92 -6.13 6.56 0.64
N GLU A 93 -6.86 5.69 1.34
CA GLU A 93 -7.18 5.91 2.76
C GLU A 93 -5.91 6.00 3.62
N VAL A 94 -4.93 5.11 3.40
CA VAL A 94 -3.63 5.13 4.12
C VAL A 94 -2.96 6.50 4.02
N ILE A 95 -2.79 7.03 2.81
CA ILE A 95 -2.15 8.34 2.57
C ILE A 95 -2.94 9.50 3.21
N HIS A 96 -4.25 9.36 3.40
CA HIS A 96 -5.10 10.40 3.97
C HIS A 96 -5.24 10.29 5.50
N ILE A 97 -4.75 9.23 6.14
CA ILE A 97 -4.70 9.12 7.61
C ILE A 97 -3.89 10.27 8.17
N ASP A 98 -2.73 10.50 7.56
CA ASP A 98 -1.93 11.67 7.84
C ASP A 98 -2.59 12.86 7.14
N LYS A 99 -3.10 13.80 7.95
CA LYS A 99 -3.89 14.96 7.47
C LYS A 99 -3.17 15.88 6.46
N LYS A 100 -1.95 15.55 6.07
CA LYS A 100 -1.14 16.26 5.08
C LYS A 100 -0.53 15.27 4.10
N VAL A 101 -1.13 15.18 2.92
CA VAL A 101 -0.53 14.53 1.76
C VAL A 101 0.75 15.28 1.37
N THR A 102 1.85 14.56 1.32
CA THR A 102 3.20 15.07 1.03
C THR A 102 3.47 15.19 -0.47
N GLU A 103 4.57 15.86 -0.82
CA GLU A 103 5.05 16.00 -2.21
C GLU A 103 5.43 14.65 -2.84
N SER A 104 5.71 13.62 -2.04
CA SER A 104 6.00 12.25 -2.51
C SER A 104 4.73 11.42 -2.73
N GLU A 105 3.73 11.58 -1.86
CA GLU A 105 2.47 10.81 -1.90
C GLU A 105 1.55 11.24 -3.03
N LEU A 106 1.40 12.55 -3.26
CA LEU A 106 0.45 13.06 -4.25
C LEU A 106 0.78 12.57 -5.68
N PRO A 107 2.02 12.65 -6.18
CA PRO A 107 2.35 12.11 -7.50
C PRO A 107 2.17 10.60 -7.57
N PHE A 108 2.45 9.88 -6.48
CA PHE A 108 2.29 8.43 -6.43
C PHE A 108 0.84 8.01 -6.51
N ILE A 109 -0.05 8.56 -5.68
CA ILE A 109 -1.46 8.16 -5.68
C ILE A 109 -2.14 8.54 -7.01
N MET A 110 -1.81 9.69 -7.59
CA MET A 110 -2.30 10.07 -8.93
C MET A 110 -1.82 9.11 -10.02
N ALA A 111 -0.57 8.69 -9.99
CA ALA A 111 -0.04 7.72 -10.94
C ALA A 111 -0.66 6.33 -10.72
N LEU A 112 -0.81 5.91 -9.46
CA LEU A 112 -1.45 4.65 -9.09
C LEU A 112 -2.91 4.60 -9.58
N GLN A 113 -3.66 5.70 -9.42
CA GLN A 113 -5.03 5.83 -9.91
C GLN A 113 -5.09 5.56 -11.42
N ARG A 114 -4.21 6.19 -12.20
CA ARG A 114 -4.15 5.98 -13.65
C ARG A 114 -3.90 4.53 -14.02
N LEU A 115 -3.03 3.83 -13.28
CA LEU A 115 -2.72 2.41 -13.52
C LEU A 115 -3.86 1.45 -13.16
N VAL A 116 -4.71 1.86 -12.21
CA VAL A 116 -5.82 1.05 -11.71
C VAL A 116 -7.05 1.17 -12.61
N PHE A 117 -7.29 2.36 -13.16
CA PHE A 117 -8.50 2.70 -13.94
C PHE A 117 -8.28 2.86 -15.46
N SER A 118 -7.06 2.61 -15.96
CA SER A 118 -6.77 2.48 -17.40
C SER A 118 -7.16 1.12 -17.94
#